data_AF-A0A382SCZ4-F1
#
_entry.id   AF-A0A382SCZ4-F1
#
_cell.length_a   1.000
_cell.length_b   1.000
_cell.length_c   1.000
_cell.angle_alpha   90.00
_cell.angle_beta   90.00
_cell.angle_gamma   90.00
#
_symmetry.space_group_name_H-M   'P 1'
#
loop_
_entity.id
_entity.type
_entity.pdbx_description
1 polymer ?
#
loop_
_entity_poly.entity_id
_entity_poly.type
_entity_poly.pdbx_seq_one_letter_code
_entity_poly.pdbx_strand_id
1 'polypeptide(L)'
;MLTEDQIEAYHRDGYLKVEGLFSAAESAGLAADMVRIIEEWGEETIGWKGPWRDRYLKEEDRLNTKAVFLHRPDFYSDAWSRVIHNEGLVACVRDLIGDSVQWHHTVLHAKPPEMGTPFPMHQDYPFYPHDGPDFVDCLLHLDDAPLESGALHVVPGSHKGGPINHVLGPDTAPHLPPDDYHPNMG
;
A
#
# COMPACT_ATOMS: atom_id res chain seq x y z
N MET A 1 -6.41 -20.52 3.71
CA MET A 1 -6.20 -20.44 5.16
C MET A 1 -4.72 -20.46 5.41
N LEU A 2 -4.28 -19.57 6.30
CA LEU A 2 -2.89 -19.42 6.70
C LEU A 2 -2.46 -20.60 7.56
N THR A 3 -1.17 -20.94 7.52
CA THR A 3 -0.58 -21.88 8.48
C THR A 3 -0.32 -21.16 9.81
N GLU A 4 -0.18 -21.93 10.89
CA GLU A 4 0.20 -21.39 12.19
C GLU A 4 1.51 -20.58 12.09
N ASP A 5 2.52 -21.10 11.40
CA ASP A 5 3.79 -20.40 11.18
C ASP A 5 3.61 -19.04 10.47
N GLN A 6 2.66 -18.93 9.53
CA GLN A 6 2.35 -17.67 8.85
C GLN A 6 1.65 -16.67 9.78
N ILE A 7 0.74 -17.14 10.63
CA ILE A 7 0.06 -16.33 11.64
C ILE A 7 1.07 -15.83 12.67
N GLU A 8 1.94 -16.71 13.19
CA GLU A 8 3.02 -16.35 14.10
C GLU A 8 4.00 -15.35 13.48
N ALA A 9 4.37 -15.53 12.21
CA ALA A 9 5.21 -14.59 11.48
C ALA A 9 4.56 -13.21 11.36
N TYR A 10 3.27 -13.14 11.03
CA TYR A 10 2.52 -11.88 10.99
C TYR A 10 2.54 -11.16 12.33
N HIS A 11 2.23 -11.84 13.44
CA HIS A 11 2.26 -11.22 14.77
C HIS A 11 3.68 -10.83 15.22
N ARG A 12 4.70 -11.59 14.82
CA ARG A 12 6.10 -11.30 15.14
C ARG A 12 6.61 -10.08 14.38
N ASP A 13 6.37 -10.04 13.07
CA ASP A 13 7.05 -9.14 12.13
C ASP A 13 6.17 -7.97 11.67
N GLY A 14 4.84 -8.07 11.82
CA GLY A 14 3.89 -7.02 11.46
C GLY A 14 3.46 -7.02 9.99
N TYR A 15 3.92 -8.01 9.21
CA TYR A 15 3.53 -8.20 7.82
C TYR A 15 3.60 -9.68 7.46
N LEU A 16 2.91 -10.06 6.39
CA LEU A 16 2.94 -11.41 5.84
C LEU A 16 2.81 -11.33 4.32
N LYS A 17 3.66 -12.08 3.61
CA LYS A 17 3.51 -12.32 2.17
C LYS A 17 2.71 -13.61 1.97
N VAL A 18 1.60 -13.51 1.25
CA VAL A 18 0.79 -14.66 0.84
C VAL A 18 0.83 -14.73 -0.69
N GLU A 19 1.31 -15.85 -1.22
CA GLU A 19 1.43 -16.07 -2.66
C GLU A 19 0.27 -16.93 -3.18
N GLY A 20 -0.08 -16.74 -4.45
CA GLY A 20 -1.06 -17.60 -5.14
C GLY A 20 -2.52 -17.41 -4.71
N LEU A 21 -2.88 -16.30 -4.07
CA LEU A 21 -4.29 -15.95 -3.79
C LEU A 21 -5.08 -15.68 -5.08
N PHE A 22 -4.39 -15.19 -6.11
CA PHE A 22 -4.92 -14.95 -7.44
C PHE A 22 -4.09 -15.74 -8.45
N SER A 23 -4.77 -16.34 -9.43
CA SER A 23 -4.11 -16.96 -10.56
C SER A 23 -3.45 -15.90 -11.46
N ALA A 24 -2.52 -16.34 -12.31
CA ALA A 24 -1.90 -15.46 -13.31
C ALA A 24 -2.94 -14.83 -14.26
N ALA A 25 -4.01 -15.57 -14.59
CA ALA A 25 -5.08 -15.07 -15.45
C ALA A 25 -5.93 -13.99 -14.74
N GLU A 26 -6.27 -14.18 -13.47
CA GLU A 26 -6.98 -13.17 -12.68
C GLU A 26 -6.14 -11.90 -12.52
N SER A 27 -4.85 -12.06 -12.20
CA SER A 27 -3.92 -10.94 -12.04
C SER A 27 -3.76 -10.15 -13.35
N ALA A 28 -3.61 -10.84 -14.48
CA ALA A 28 -3.58 -10.21 -15.80
C ALA A 28 -4.89 -9.49 -16.16
N GLY A 29 -6.04 -10.07 -15.79
CA GLY A 29 -7.35 -9.44 -15.97
C GLY A 29 -7.51 -8.16 -15.13
N LEU A 30 -7.07 -8.19 -13.88
CA LEU A 30 -7.05 -7.02 -13.00
C LEU A 30 -6.10 -5.94 -13.49
N ALA A 31 -4.92 -6.32 -14.01
CA ALA A 31 -3.98 -5.38 -14.61
C ALA A 31 -4.54 -4.72 -15.89
N ALA A 32 -5.22 -5.47 -16.75
CA ALA A 32 -5.88 -4.91 -17.93
C ALA A 32 -7.02 -3.97 -17.55
N ASP A 33 -7.82 -4.34 -16.55
CA ASP A 33 -8.91 -3.49 -16.06
C ASP A 33 -8.40 -2.26 -15.30
N MET A 34 -7.26 -2.36 -14.61
CA MET A 34 -6.55 -1.20 -14.03
C MET A 34 -6.29 -0.13 -15.09
N VAL A 35 -5.73 -0.53 -16.24
CA VAL A 35 -5.43 0.41 -17.33
C VAL A 35 -6.71 1.11 -17.79
N ARG A 36 -7.78 0.34 -18.00
CA ARG A 36 -9.09 0.89 -18.39
C ARG A 36 -9.63 1.90 -17.36
N ILE A 37 -9.67 1.55 -16.07
CA ILE A 37 -10.22 2.47 -15.06
C ILE A 37 -9.36 3.72 -14.85
N ILE A 38 -8.04 3.61 -15.06
CA ILE A 38 -7.13 4.76 -15.04
C ILE A 38 -7.39 5.67 -16.23
N GLU A 39 -7.55 5.12 -17.43
CA GLU A 39 -7.85 5.93 -18.63
C GLU A 39 -9.20 6.65 -18.54
N GLU A 40 -10.21 6.01 -17.93
CA GLU A 40 -11.55 6.56 -17.83
C GLU A 40 -11.74 7.52 -16.64
N TRP A 41 -11.11 7.25 -15.49
CA TRP A 41 -11.35 8.00 -14.24
C TRP A 41 -10.09 8.40 -13.46
N GLY A 42 -8.90 7.96 -13.90
CA GLY A 42 -7.66 8.30 -13.25
C GLY A 42 -7.24 9.75 -13.50
N GLU A 43 -6.68 10.38 -12.48
CA GLU A 43 -6.00 11.68 -12.61
C GLU A 43 -4.50 11.48 -12.44
N GLU A 44 -3.73 11.80 -13.49
CA GLU A 44 -2.26 11.80 -13.41
C GLU A 44 -1.80 13.05 -12.65
N THR A 45 -0.98 12.84 -11.62
CA THR A 45 -0.38 13.90 -10.81
C THR A 45 1.12 13.67 -10.68
N ILE A 46 1.83 14.65 -10.10
CA ILE A 46 3.23 14.44 -9.69
C ILE A 46 3.39 13.48 -8.50
N GLY A 47 2.28 12.97 -7.96
CA GLY A 47 2.22 12.13 -6.77
C GLY A 47 2.14 12.93 -5.48
N TRP A 48 2.55 12.31 -4.36
CA TRP A 48 2.47 12.94 -3.04
C TRP A 48 3.37 14.17 -2.95
N LYS A 49 2.83 15.23 -2.33
CA LYS A 49 3.50 16.51 -2.12
C LYS A 49 4.05 16.60 -0.69
N GLY A 50 5.11 17.38 -0.55
CA GLY A 50 5.69 17.69 0.75
C GLY A 50 7.13 18.17 0.64
N PRO A 51 7.64 18.89 1.65
CA PRO A 51 9.01 19.41 1.66
C PRO A 51 10.07 18.29 1.66
N TRP A 52 9.71 17.09 2.12
CA TRP A 52 10.56 15.91 2.10
C TRP A 52 10.98 15.49 0.68
N ARG A 53 10.25 15.88 -0.37
CA ARG A 53 10.61 15.57 -1.77
C ARG A 53 12.02 16.03 -2.10
N ASP A 54 12.46 17.14 -1.50
CA ASP A 54 13.79 17.71 -1.73
C ASP A 54 14.93 16.80 -1.28
N ARG A 55 14.64 15.88 -0.34
CA ARG A 55 15.59 14.90 0.19
C ARG A 55 15.68 13.64 -0.67
N TYR A 56 14.59 13.24 -1.32
CA TYR A 56 14.53 11.99 -2.09
C TYR A 56 14.69 12.20 -3.60
N LEU A 57 14.42 13.40 -4.11
CA LEU A 57 14.45 13.71 -5.53
C LEU A 57 15.42 14.83 -5.85
N LYS A 58 16.18 14.66 -6.93
CA LYS A 58 16.95 15.74 -7.55
C LYS A 58 16.01 16.83 -8.03
N GLU A 59 16.48 18.07 -8.04
CA GLU A 59 15.69 19.23 -8.46
C GLU A 59 15.01 19.04 -9.82
N GLU A 60 15.73 18.48 -10.79
CA GLU A 60 15.23 18.18 -12.14
C GLU A 60 14.11 17.13 -12.18
N ASP A 61 14.04 16.23 -11.20
CA ASP A 61 13.05 15.15 -11.15
C ASP A 61 11.78 15.54 -10.38
N ARG A 62 11.85 16.57 -9.53
CA ARG A 62 10.76 16.93 -8.58
C ARG A 62 9.42 17.25 -9.25
N LEU A 63 9.44 17.73 -10.49
CA LEU A 63 8.23 18.05 -11.28
C LEU A 63 7.90 17.00 -12.34
N ASN A 64 8.81 16.04 -12.56
CA ASN A 64 8.71 15.07 -13.63
C ASN A 64 8.19 13.70 -13.13
N THR A 65 8.13 13.46 -11.82
CA THR A 65 7.51 12.24 -11.29
C THR A 65 6.04 12.17 -11.69
N LYS A 66 5.52 10.95 -11.78
CA LYS A 66 4.14 10.66 -12.13
C LYS A 66 3.55 9.63 -11.18
N ALA A 67 2.29 9.82 -10.83
CA ALA A 67 1.46 8.83 -10.18
C ALA A 67 0.00 9.07 -10.51
N VAL A 68 -0.75 7.99 -10.64
CA VAL A 68 -2.21 8.03 -10.70
C VAL A 68 -2.74 7.51 -9.37
N PHE A 69 -3.58 8.31 -8.73
CA PHE A 69 -4.30 7.91 -7.53
C PHE A 69 -5.77 7.80 -7.85
N LEU A 70 -6.35 6.63 -7.57
CA LEU A 70 -7.78 6.39 -7.72
C LEU A 70 -8.30 5.82 -6.41
N HIS A 71 -9.26 6.51 -5.80
CA HIS A 71 -9.97 6.01 -4.65
C HIS A 71 -11.12 5.13 -5.10
N ARG A 72 -11.37 4.04 -4.37
CA ARG A 72 -12.54 3.18 -4.56
C ARG A 72 -12.66 2.56 -5.96
N PRO A 73 -11.60 1.93 -6.51
CA PRO A 73 -11.69 1.23 -7.81
C PRO A 73 -12.83 0.20 -7.88
N ASP A 74 -13.26 -0.35 -6.73
CA ASP A 74 -14.41 -1.24 -6.59
C ASP A 74 -15.76 -0.61 -7.02
N PHE A 75 -15.85 0.72 -7.09
CA PHE A 75 -17.05 1.44 -7.56
C PHE A 75 -17.08 1.58 -9.08
N TYR A 76 -15.94 1.42 -9.74
CA TYR A 76 -15.76 1.63 -11.18
C TYR A 76 -15.62 0.31 -11.96
N SER A 77 -15.50 -0.81 -11.24
CA SER A 77 -15.22 -2.10 -11.84
C SER A 77 -15.71 -3.26 -10.98
N ASP A 78 -16.40 -4.20 -11.63
CA ASP A 78 -16.81 -5.44 -11.02
C ASP A 78 -15.63 -6.40 -10.76
N ALA A 79 -14.54 -6.29 -11.53
CA ALA A 79 -13.30 -7.02 -11.27
C ALA A 79 -12.68 -6.60 -9.94
N TRP A 80 -12.54 -5.29 -9.70
CA TRP A 80 -12.03 -4.74 -8.44
C TRP A 80 -12.98 -4.96 -7.26
N SER A 81 -14.30 -4.92 -7.50
CA SER A 81 -15.30 -5.29 -6.49
C SER A 81 -15.20 -6.76 -6.08
N ARG A 82 -14.82 -7.67 -6.99
CA ARG A 82 -14.60 -9.08 -6.65
C ARG A 82 -13.35 -9.33 -5.81
N VAL A 83 -12.32 -8.47 -5.91
CA VAL A 83 -11.11 -8.58 -5.07
C VAL A 83 -11.46 -8.47 -3.58
N ILE A 84 -12.26 -7.47 -3.20
CA ILE A 84 -12.64 -7.26 -1.79
C ILE A 84 -13.55 -8.38 -1.23
N HIS A 85 -14.16 -9.18 -2.10
CA HIS A 85 -14.98 -10.34 -1.74
C HIS A 85 -14.29 -11.68 -2.01
N ASN A 86 -13.00 -11.69 -2.36
CA ASN A 86 -12.27 -12.92 -2.63
C ASN A 86 -12.21 -13.78 -1.35
N GLU A 87 -12.74 -15.00 -1.41
CA GLU A 87 -12.85 -15.88 -0.25
C GLU A 87 -11.49 -16.23 0.36
N GLY A 88 -10.46 -16.40 -0.47
CA GLY A 88 -9.10 -16.68 -0.03
C GLY A 88 -8.49 -15.51 0.74
N LEU A 89 -8.63 -14.29 0.22
CA LEU A 89 -8.19 -13.06 0.87
C LEU A 89 -8.92 -12.84 2.20
N VAL A 90 -10.25 -12.91 2.19
CA VAL A 90 -11.08 -12.72 3.39
C VAL A 90 -10.76 -13.79 4.43
N ALA A 91 -10.55 -15.05 4.03
CA ALA A 91 -10.14 -16.11 4.95
C ALA A 91 -8.78 -15.81 5.59
N CYS A 92 -7.80 -15.33 4.82
CA CYS A 92 -6.49 -14.95 5.37
C CYS A 92 -6.62 -13.80 6.38
N VAL A 93 -7.42 -12.78 6.09
CA VAL A 93 -7.66 -11.68 7.04
C VAL A 93 -8.34 -12.20 8.31
N ARG A 94 -9.34 -13.08 8.18
CA ARG A 94 -10.02 -13.69 9.35
C ARG A 94 -9.07 -14.51 10.22
N ASP A 95 -8.13 -15.22 9.62
CA ASP A 95 -7.10 -15.97 10.36
C ASP A 95 -6.22 -15.03 11.21
N LEU A 96 -6.07 -13.75 10.83
CA LEU A 96 -5.22 -12.76 11.53
C LEU A 96 -5.96 -11.95 12.59
N ILE A 97 -7.19 -11.50 12.32
CA ILE A 97 -7.93 -10.55 13.19
C ILE A 97 -9.27 -11.10 13.69
N GLY A 98 -9.60 -12.34 13.37
CA GLY A 98 -10.84 -13.00 13.76
C GLY A 98 -11.98 -12.86 12.76
N ASP A 99 -13.12 -13.46 13.07
CA ASP A 99 -14.19 -13.72 12.10
C ASP A 99 -14.99 -12.48 11.64
N SER A 100 -15.00 -11.41 12.43
CA SER A 100 -15.83 -10.22 12.16
C SER A 100 -15.03 -9.18 11.38
N VAL A 101 -14.87 -9.42 10.07
CA VAL A 101 -14.15 -8.52 9.18
C VAL A 101 -15.09 -7.51 8.54
N GLN A 102 -14.75 -6.22 8.65
CA GLN A 102 -15.40 -5.14 7.94
C GLN A 102 -14.44 -4.55 6.92
N TRP A 103 -14.90 -4.42 5.67
CA TRP A 103 -14.17 -3.66 4.67
C TRP A 103 -14.22 -2.16 4.96
N HIS A 104 -13.07 -1.48 4.97
CA HIS A 104 -12.98 -0.04 5.18
C HIS A 104 -12.96 0.74 3.86
N HIS A 105 -11.98 0.47 3.00
CA HIS A 105 -11.80 1.17 1.72
C HIS A 105 -10.81 0.44 0.82
N THR A 106 -10.67 0.92 -0.41
CA THR A 106 -9.67 0.51 -1.40
C THR A 106 -9.08 1.75 -2.06
N VAL A 107 -7.81 1.67 -2.40
CA VAL A 107 -7.09 2.69 -3.18
C VAL A 107 -6.25 1.98 -4.23
N LEU A 108 -6.08 2.65 -5.37
CA LEU A 108 -5.18 2.25 -6.41
C LEU A 108 -4.13 3.32 -6.61
N HIS A 109 -2.87 2.94 -6.50
CA HIS A 109 -1.71 3.80 -6.74
C HIS A 109 -0.92 3.22 -7.91
N ALA A 110 -1.08 3.77 -9.11
CA ALA A 110 -0.29 3.37 -10.26
C ALA A 110 0.89 4.33 -10.42
N LYS A 111 2.09 3.76 -10.52
CA LYS A 111 3.33 4.49 -10.74
C LYS A 111 3.96 3.97 -12.03
N PRO A 112 4.16 4.82 -13.05
CA PRO A 112 4.87 4.40 -14.24
C PRO A 112 6.33 4.03 -13.90
N PRO A 113 6.92 3.06 -14.61
CA PRO A 113 8.33 2.71 -14.49
C PRO A 113 9.23 3.94 -14.64
N GLU A 114 10.32 3.98 -13.88
CA GLU A 114 11.37 5.04 -13.88
C GLU A 114 10.91 6.45 -13.45
N MET A 115 9.60 6.72 -13.50
CA MET A 115 9.00 8.03 -13.23
C MET A 115 8.16 8.03 -11.94
N GLY A 116 8.10 6.90 -11.23
CA GLY A 116 7.38 6.77 -9.98
C GLY A 116 7.92 7.70 -8.88
N THR A 117 7.03 8.24 -8.05
CA THR A 117 7.45 9.07 -6.90
C THR A 117 7.77 8.22 -5.67
N PRO A 118 8.84 8.56 -4.91
CA PRO A 118 9.05 8.01 -3.58
C PRO A 118 7.98 8.54 -2.61
N PHE A 119 7.82 7.82 -1.50
CA PHE A 119 7.08 8.29 -0.34
C PHE A 119 7.90 7.96 0.93
N PRO A 120 8.00 8.86 1.93
CA PRO A 120 8.81 8.58 3.11
C PRO A 120 8.25 7.43 3.95
N MET A 121 9.03 6.96 4.91
CA MET A 121 8.55 6.01 5.92
C MET A 121 7.32 6.58 6.63
N HIS A 122 6.33 5.73 6.90
CA HIS A 122 5.08 6.09 7.57
C HIS A 122 4.51 4.84 8.27
N GLN A 123 3.56 5.07 9.16
CA GLN A 123 2.57 4.09 9.57
C GLN A 123 1.23 4.51 8.94
N ASP A 124 0.33 3.55 8.67
CA ASP A 124 -0.97 3.88 8.08
C ASP A 124 -1.97 4.47 9.09
N TYR A 125 -1.75 4.24 10.39
CA TYR A 125 -2.63 4.73 11.46
C TYR A 125 -3.02 6.22 11.39
N PRO A 126 -2.12 7.19 11.11
CA PRO A 126 -2.48 8.60 11.00
C PRO A 126 -3.39 8.93 9.80
N PHE A 127 -3.42 8.09 8.77
CA PHE A 127 -4.35 8.24 7.66
C PHE A 127 -5.75 7.78 8.04
N TYR A 128 -5.83 6.69 8.82
CA TYR A 128 -7.08 6.06 9.22
C TYR A 128 -7.07 5.74 10.71
N PRO A 129 -7.21 6.74 11.61
CA PRO A 129 -7.20 6.49 13.04
C PRO A 129 -8.32 5.52 13.43
N HIS A 130 -7.96 4.43 14.09
CA HIS A 130 -8.88 3.37 14.50
C HIS A 130 -8.54 2.86 15.90
N ASP A 131 -9.48 2.14 16.51
CA ASP A 131 -9.28 1.53 17.82
C ASP A 131 -8.73 0.10 17.66
N GLY A 132 -7.73 -0.23 18.47
CA GLY A 132 -7.14 -1.57 18.49
C GLY A 132 -6.17 -1.86 17.34
N PRO A 133 -5.55 -3.05 17.32
CA PRO A 133 -4.57 -3.45 16.31
C PRO A 133 -5.19 -4.16 15.10
N ASP A 134 -6.53 -4.29 15.05
CA ASP A 134 -7.24 -5.20 14.14
C ASP A 134 -7.54 -4.57 12.76
N PHE A 135 -6.73 -3.61 12.33
CA PHE A 135 -6.79 -3.02 11.00
C PHE A 135 -5.67 -3.59 10.12
N VAL A 136 -6.05 -4.23 9.01
CA VAL A 136 -5.11 -4.89 8.11
C VAL A 136 -5.21 -4.29 6.72
N ASP A 137 -4.09 -3.71 6.26
CA ASP A 137 -3.94 -3.32 4.86
C ASP A 137 -3.47 -4.51 4.02
N CYS A 138 -4.20 -4.76 2.93
CA CYS A 138 -3.90 -5.82 1.98
C CYS A 138 -3.35 -5.21 0.68
N LEU A 139 -2.06 -5.40 0.42
CA LEU A 139 -1.42 -4.97 -0.81
C LEU A 139 -1.45 -6.10 -1.85
N LEU A 140 -2.10 -5.85 -2.99
CA LEU A 140 -2.10 -6.76 -4.13
C LEU A 140 -1.07 -6.32 -5.17
N HIS A 141 -0.07 -7.17 -5.43
CA HIS A 141 0.86 -7.00 -6.54
C HIS A 141 0.23 -7.56 -7.82
N LEU A 142 0.05 -6.71 -8.83
CA LEU A 142 -0.48 -7.10 -10.15
C LEU A 142 0.62 -7.56 -11.12
N ASP A 143 1.85 -7.14 -10.85
CA ASP A 143 3.07 -7.45 -11.58
C ASP A 143 4.22 -7.79 -10.61
N ASP A 144 5.34 -8.22 -11.17
CA ASP A 144 6.56 -8.42 -10.39
C ASP A 144 7.03 -7.08 -9.84
N ALA A 145 7.25 -7.01 -8.53
CA ALA A 145 7.79 -5.85 -7.84
C ALA A 145 9.23 -6.10 -7.37
N PRO A 146 10.22 -6.12 -8.28
CA PRO A 146 11.61 -6.27 -7.88
C PRO A 146 12.11 -5.02 -7.13
N LEU A 147 13.25 -5.12 -6.47
CA LEU A 147 13.78 -4.05 -5.61
C LEU A 147 13.92 -2.73 -6.38
N GLU A 148 14.36 -2.79 -7.63
CA GLU A 148 14.52 -1.66 -8.54
C GLU A 148 13.21 -0.97 -8.94
N SER A 149 12.05 -1.63 -8.81
CA SER A 149 10.74 -1.06 -9.17
C SER A 149 10.05 -0.34 -8.01
N GLY A 150 10.74 -0.18 -6.87
CA GLY A 150 10.17 0.45 -5.68
C GLY A 150 9.27 -0.48 -4.88
N ALA A 151 9.68 -1.75 -4.75
CA ALA A 151 9.02 -2.73 -3.89
C ALA A 151 8.79 -2.18 -2.47
N LEU A 152 7.71 -2.64 -1.83
CA LEU A 152 7.38 -2.26 -0.45
C LEU A 152 8.52 -2.69 0.48
N HIS A 153 8.98 -1.76 1.32
CA HIS A 153 9.90 -2.04 2.41
C HIS A 153 9.16 -1.89 3.74
N VAL A 154 9.34 -2.87 4.63
CA VAL A 154 8.74 -2.87 5.98
C VAL A 154 9.84 -3.11 7.00
N VAL A 155 9.74 -2.46 8.17
CA VAL A 155 10.64 -2.73 9.31
C VAL A 155 9.99 -3.80 10.21
N PRO A 156 10.53 -5.03 10.26
CA PRO A 156 9.93 -6.11 11.03
C PRO A 156 9.79 -5.76 12.51
N GLY A 157 8.61 -5.99 13.07
CA GLY A 157 8.30 -5.79 14.49
C GLY A 157 8.03 -4.33 14.89
N SER A 158 8.12 -3.38 13.96
CA SER A 158 7.91 -1.94 14.23
C SER A 158 6.49 -1.62 14.73
N HIS A 159 5.49 -2.44 14.38
CA HIS A 159 4.10 -2.30 14.84
C HIS A 159 3.94 -2.48 16.36
N LYS A 160 4.85 -3.18 17.04
CA LYS A 160 4.79 -3.45 18.49
C LYS A 160 4.99 -2.21 19.35
N GLY A 161 5.59 -1.15 18.79
CA GLY A 161 5.79 0.13 19.47
C GLY A 161 4.54 1.02 19.50
N GLY A 162 3.48 0.66 18.78
CA GLY A 162 2.29 1.50 18.60
C GLY A 162 2.54 2.71 17.68
N PRO A 163 1.59 3.65 17.62
CA PRO A 163 1.71 4.85 16.80
C PRO A 163 2.84 5.77 17.28
N ILE A 164 3.68 6.23 16.35
CA ILE A 164 4.74 7.23 16.60
C ILE A 164 4.37 8.59 15.99
N ASN A 165 5.08 9.65 16.39
CA ASN A 165 4.78 11.01 15.95
C ASN A 165 5.08 11.17 14.46
N HIS A 166 4.06 11.54 13.69
CA HIS A 166 4.17 11.86 12.27
C HIS A 166 4.24 13.37 12.05
N VAL A 167 4.91 13.77 10.97
CA VAL A 167 4.77 15.09 10.39
C VAL A 167 3.42 15.17 9.69
N LEU A 168 2.60 16.14 10.10
CA LEU A 168 1.26 16.40 9.56
C LEU A 168 1.21 17.82 8.99
N GLY A 169 0.37 18.06 7.99
CA GLY A 169 0.15 19.40 7.44
C GLY A 169 -0.73 19.43 6.20
N PRO A 170 -1.20 20.62 5.79
CA PRO A 170 -2.06 20.76 4.60
C PRO A 170 -1.33 20.45 3.28
N ASP A 171 -0.02 20.65 3.26
CA ASP A 171 0.82 20.49 2.06
C ASP A 171 1.55 19.14 2.01
N THR A 172 1.19 18.20 2.89
CA THR A 172 1.83 16.88 2.93
C THR A 172 0.93 15.77 3.45
N ALA A 173 1.18 14.55 3.00
CA ALA A 173 0.58 13.37 3.60
C ALA A 173 1.34 12.97 4.89
N PRO A 174 0.67 12.37 5.89
CA PRO A 174 1.32 11.86 7.09
C PRO A 174 2.55 11.00 6.77
N HIS A 175 3.68 11.35 7.39
CA HIS A 175 4.94 10.62 7.24
C HIS A 175 5.82 10.79 8.48
N LEU A 176 6.80 9.92 8.67
CA LEU A 176 7.79 10.03 9.74
C LEU A 176 8.86 11.06 9.36
N PRO A 177 9.47 11.75 10.35
CA PRO A 177 10.57 12.69 10.10
C PRO A 177 11.72 12.03 9.30
N PRO A 178 12.02 12.48 8.07
CA PRO A 178 13.02 11.82 7.21
C PRO A 178 14.48 11.88 7.69
N ASP A 179 14.75 12.73 8.68
CA ASP A 179 16.05 12.84 9.34
C ASP A 179 16.25 11.78 10.42
N ASP A 180 15.15 11.29 11.02
CA ASP A 180 15.15 10.28 12.08
C ASP A 180 14.80 8.89 11.54
N TYR A 181 14.02 8.81 10.46
CA TYR A 181 13.53 7.57 9.87
C TYR A 181 13.82 7.54 8.37
N HIS A 182 14.82 6.76 7.97
CA HIS A 182 15.21 6.60 6.57
C HIS A 182 15.57 5.14 6.27
N PRO A 183 15.21 4.59 5.09
CA PRO A 183 15.51 3.20 4.71
C PRO A 183 17.01 2.83 4.61
N ASN A 184 17.93 3.79 4.82
CA ASN A 184 19.38 3.56 4.83
C ASN A 184 19.97 3.62 6.26
N MET A 185 19.12 3.75 7.29
CA MET A 185 19.55 3.56 8.67
C MET A 185 19.63 2.06 8.93
N GLY A 186 20.80 1.50 8.61
CA GLY A 186 21.20 0.15 9.04
C GLY A 186 21.59 0.12 10.52
#